data_AF-A0A1Y4D224-F1
#
_entry.id   AF-A0A1Y4D224-F1
#
_cell.length_a   1.000
_cell.length_b   1.000
_cell.length_c   1.000
_cell.angle_alpha   90.00
_cell.angle_beta   90.00
_cell.angle_gamma   90.00
#
_symmetry.space_group_name_H-M   'P 1'
#
loop_
_entity.id
_entity.type
_entity.pdbx_description
1 polymer ?
#
loop_
_entity_poly.entity_id
_entity_poly.type
_entity_poly.pdbx_seq_one_letter_code
_entity_poly.pdbx_strand_id
1 'polypeptide(L)'
;MDIRNAKRPAKGTVPSRTETSTDGGTPLTPTVNEDGTLNAAPEGISEDMILRENWEYLKEHGITEQDLKNLLDSILTTGNVAYDFKLFDKIPVCYKIREGWVDDIIIDRIDEITADKGKVSALRYSNLIAEMNLAASIVRFGDAQFNATDEESFNNNLKFVRSLAFIYRNRLIEKLAVFDRAVTIATSDWALRNFTQPLKESSE
;
A
#
# COMPACT_ATOMS: atom_id res chain seq x y z
N MET A 1 -39.39 -2.57 30.10
CA MET A 1 -38.78 -3.85 29.68
C MET A 1 -37.29 -3.76 29.96
N ASP A 2 -36.81 -4.63 30.84
CA ASP A 2 -35.45 -4.63 31.40
C ASP A 2 -34.57 -5.59 30.58
N ILE A 3 -33.46 -5.10 30.03
CA ILE A 3 -32.59 -5.82 29.07
C ILE A 3 -31.53 -6.70 29.76
N ARG A 4 -31.60 -6.83 31.09
CA ARG A 4 -30.57 -7.47 31.92
C ARG A 4 -30.61 -9.01 31.97
N ASN A 5 -31.29 -9.69 31.04
CA ASN A 5 -31.41 -11.15 31.06
C ASN A 5 -31.46 -11.85 29.68
N ALA A 6 -30.65 -11.41 28.72
CA ALA A 6 -30.42 -12.18 27.49
C ALA A 6 -29.27 -13.19 27.69
N LYS A 7 -29.61 -14.47 27.87
CA LYS A 7 -28.67 -15.61 27.84
C LYS A 7 -27.94 -15.64 26.48
N ARG A 8 -26.61 -15.65 26.51
CA ARG A 8 -25.76 -15.89 25.33
C ARG A 8 -25.87 -17.35 24.90
N PRO A 9 -26.19 -17.69 23.63
CA PRO A 9 -25.97 -19.03 23.13
C PRO A 9 -24.46 -19.27 22.95
N ALA A 10 -23.98 -20.33 23.60
CA ALA A 10 -22.61 -20.83 23.50
C ALA A 10 -22.47 -21.78 22.28
N LYS A 11 -21.23 -21.87 21.78
CA LYS A 11 -20.71 -22.70 20.67
C LYS A 11 -21.07 -22.23 19.26
N GLY A 12 -20.23 -21.34 18.72
CA GLY A 12 -19.98 -21.27 17.28
C GLY A 12 -19.08 -22.42 16.85
N THR A 13 -19.40 -23.02 15.71
CA THR A 13 -18.61 -24.08 15.07
C THR A 13 -17.31 -23.48 14.55
N VAL A 14 -16.16 -23.93 15.07
CA VAL A 14 -14.84 -23.64 14.50
C VAL A 14 -14.67 -24.55 13.29
N PRO A 15 -14.35 -24.05 12.08
CA PRO A 15 -13.97 -24.92 10.97
C PRO A 15 -12.69 -25.68 11.33
N SER A 16 -12.70 -27.00 11.20
CA SER A 16 -11.50 -27.83 11.39
C SER A 16 -10.39 -27.35 10.46
N ARG A 17 -9.25 -26.97 11.07
CA ARG A 17 -8.01 -26.66 10.39
C ARG A 17 -7.48 -27.95 9.76
N THR A 18 -7.64 -28.11 8.46
CA THR A 18 -6.89 -29.09 7.69
C THR A 18 -5.45 -28.57 7.61
N GLU A 19 -4.54 -29.25 8.30
CA GLU A 19 -3.10 -29.01 8.18
C GLU A 19 -2.64 -29.50 6.81
N THR A 20 -2.55 -28.60 5.84
CA THR A 20 -1.70 -28.81 4.66
C THR A 20 -0.28 -28.43 5.06
N SER A 21 0.53 -29.45 5.34
CA SER A 21 1.99 -29.35 5.38
C SER A 21 2.46 -28.73 4.07
N THR A 22 3.01 -27.52 4.15
CA THR A 22 3.84 -26.92 3.11
C THR A 22 5.22 -26.71 3.73
N ASP A 23 6.23 -27.13 2.95
CA ASP A 23 7.63 -27.25 3.34
C ASP A 23 8.16 -26.08 4.18
N GLY A 24 9.05 -26.42 5.12
CA GLY A 24 9.80 -25.48 5.93
C GLY A 24 10.76 -24.63 5.09
N GLY A 25 10.26 -23.54 4.53
CA GLY A 25 11.10 -22.44 4.06
C GLY A 25 11.48 -21.54 5.24
N THR A 26 12.78 -21.44 5.52
CA THR A 26 13.34 -20.44 6.43
C THR A 26 12.83 -19.05 6.02
N PRO A 27 12.41 -18.17 6.97
CA PRO A 27 12.07 -16.81 6.63
C PRO A 27 13.29 -16.14 5.98
N LEU A 28 13.15 -15.68 4.74
CA LEU A 28 14.19 -14.98 4.00
C LEU A 28 14.28 -13.54 4.51
N THR A 29 14.96 -13.34 5.63
CA THR A 29 15.36 -12.00 6.09
C THR A 29 16.48 -11.48 5.20
N PRO A 30 16.35 -10.28 4.59
CA PRO A 30 17.45 -9.69 3.83
C PRO A 30 18.63 -9.41 4.77
N THR A 31 19.84 -9.82 4.37
CA THR A 31 21.08 -9.58 5.11
C THR A 31 21.60 -8.18 4.81
N VAL A 32 21.67 -7.34 5.83
CA VAL A 32 22.30 -6.01 5.76
C VAL A 32 23.82 -6.17 5.88
N ASN A 33 24.57 -5.57 4.96
CA ASN A 33 26.02 -5.50 4.96
C ASN A 33 26.52 -4.56 6.07
N GLU A 34 27.79 -4.68 6.46
CA GLU A 34 28.41 -3.83 7.49
C GLU A 34 28.43 -2.33 7.12
N ASP A 35 28.24 -1.99 5.85
CA ASP A 35 28.13 -0.62 5.33
C ASP A 35 26.68 -0.10 5.26
N GLY A 36 25.70 -0.88 5.73
CA GLY A 36 24.28 -0.53 5.70
C GLY A 36 23.59 -0.81 4.36
N THR A 37 24.28 -1.37 3.37
CA THR A 37 23.64 -1.80 2.11
C THR A 37 22.95 -3.15 2.27
N LEU A 38 21.82 -3.36 1.59
CA LEU A 38 21.16 -4.67 1.58
C LEU A 38 21.86 -5.58 0.59
N ASN A 39 22.14 -6.84 0.97
CA ASN A 39 22.42 -7.88 -0.01
C ASN A 39 21.22 -7.98 -0.96
N ALA A 40 21.49 -8.25 -2.23
CA ALA A 40 20.48 -8.42 -3.27
C ALA A 40 19.27 -9.24 -2.80
N ALA A 41 18.11 -8.97 -3.42
CA ALA A 41 16.84 -9.63 -3.12
C ALA A 41 17.02 -11.13 -2.82
N PRO A 42 16.32 -11.68 -1.81
CA PRO A 42 16.53 -13.06 -1.38
C PRO A 42 16.65 -14.04 -2.55
N GLU A 43 17.63 -14.95 -2.48
CA GLU A 43 17.86 -15.94 -3.54
C GLU A 43 16.54 -16.64 -3.93
N GLY A 44 16.13 -16.48 -5.19
CA GLY A 44 14.90 -17.05 -5.74
C GLY A 44 13.77 -16.07 -6.05
N ILE A 45 13.87 -14.80 -5.63
CA ILE A 45 12.92 -13.75 -6.02
C ILE A 45 13.55 -12.88 -7.11
N SER A 46 13.23 -13.17 -8.38
CA SER A 46 13.63 -12.29 -9.48
C SER A 46 12.72 -11.06 -9.54
N GLU A 47 13.27 -9.94 -10.00
CA GLU A 47 12.51 -8.72 -10.28
C GLU A 47 11.31 -9.02 -11.21
N ASP A 48 11.52 -9.87 -12.22
CA ASP A 48 10.47 -10.34 -13.13
C ASP A 48 9.32 -11.05 -12.41
N MET A 49 9.61 -11.83 -11.36
CA MET A 49 8.58 -12.52 -10.58
C MET A 49 7.75 -11.52 -9.78
N ILE A 50 8.39 -10.54 -9.12
CA ILE A 50 7.71 -9.47 -8.39
C ILE A 50 6.85 -8.62 -9.33
N LEU A 51 7.38 -8.26 -10.50
CA LEU A 51 6.64 -7.48 -11.50
C LEU A 51 5.43 -8.25 -12.01
N ARG A 52 5.57 -9.55 -12.28
CA ARG A 52 4.45 -10.41 -12.71
C ARG A 52 3.36 -10.51 -11.65
N GLU A 53 3.71 -10.75 -10.39
CA GLU A 53 2.75 -10.86 -9.29
C GLU A 53 1.99 -9.54 -9.08
N ASN A 54 2.71 -8.41 -9.07
CA ASN A 54 2.06 -7.11 -8.98
C ASN A 54 1.18 -6.85 -10.20
N TRP A 55 1.61 -7.24 -11.40
CA TRP A 55 0.81 -7.08 -12.62
C TRP A 55 -0.48 -7.91 -12.58
N GLU A 56 -0.42 -9.14 -12.11
CA GLU A 56 -1.60 -10.00 -11.91
C GLU A 56 -2.58 -9.38 -10.92
N TYR A 57 -2.07 -8.91 -9.77
CA TYR A 57 -2.88 -8.20 -8.78
C TYR A 57 -3.55 -6.95 -9.38
N LEU A 58 -2.82 -6.15 -10.16
CA LEU A 58 -3.35 -4.94 -10.78
C LEU A 58 -4.44 -5.25 -11.81
N LYS A 59 -4.28 -6.30 -12.62
CA LYS A 59 -5.32 -6.78 -13.56
C LYS A 59 -6.61 -7.19 -12.84
N GLU A 60 -6.50 -7.91 -11.71
CA GLU A 60 -7.66 -8.28 -10.89
C GLU A 60 -8.41 -7.06 -10.34
N HIS A 61 -7.71 -5.93 -10.19
CA HIS A 61 -8.26 -4.65 -9.74
C HIS A 61 -8.65 -3.70 -10.88
N GLY A 62 -8.61 -4.19 -12.13
CA GLY A 62 -9.06 -3.47 -13.32
C GLY A 62 -8.07 -2.42 -13.84
N ILE A 63 -6.80 -2.48 -13.44
CA ILE A 63 -5.74 -1.60 -13.96
C ILE A 63 -5.22 -2.21 -15.27
N THR A 64 -5.19 -1.40 -16.33
CA THR A 64 -4.75 -1.79 -17.66
C THR A 64 -3.31 -1.34 -17.95
N GLU A 65 -2.72 -1.86 -19.02
CA GLU A 65 -1.39 -1.46 -19.47
C GLU A 65 -1.38 0.02 -19.89
N GLN A 66 -2.49 0.48 -20.49
CA GLN A 66 -2.66 1.89 -20.85
C GLN A 66 -2.71 2.79 -19.61
N ASP A 67 -3.30 2.33 -18.50
CA ASP A 67 -3.30 3.08 -17.24
C ASP A 67 -1.88 3.22 -16.69
N LEU A 68 -1.08 2.13 -16.74
CA LEU A 68 0.33 2.17 -16.32
C LEU A 68 1.17 3.10 -17.20
N LYS A 69 0.94 3.08 -18.52
CA LYS A 69 1.60 3.98 -19.46
C LYS A 69 1.27 5.44 -19.17
N ASN A 70 -0.01 5.76 -19.01
CA ASN A 70 -0.46 7.11 -18.67
C ASN A 70 0.13 7.58 -17.33
N LEU A 71 0.23 6.67 -16.36
CA LEU A 71 0.81 6.95 -15.05
C LEU A 71 2.32 7.26 -15.17
N LEU A 72 3.08 6.45 -15.92
CA LEU A 72 4.48 6.73 -16.22
C LEU A 72 4.65 8.08 -16.94
N ASP A 73 3.85 8.36 -17.96
CA ASP A 73 3.91 9.63 -18.69
C ASP A 73 3.65 10.83 -17.77
N SER A 74 2.68 10.71 -16.85
CA SER A 74 2.41 11.74 -15.83
C SER A 74 3.59 11.96 -14.89
N ILE A 75 4.23 10.88 -14.42
CA ILE A 75 5.43 10.95 -13.57
C ILE A 75 6.56 11.66 -14.31
N LEU A 76 6.85 11.26 -15.55
CA LEU A 76 7.94 11.84 -16.34
C LEU A 76 7.70 13.31 -16.70
N THR A 77 6.45 13.70 -16.94
CA THR A 77 6.11 15.06 -17.39
C THR A 77 5.96 16.05 -16.24
N THR A 78 5.36 15.63 -15.13
CA THR A 78 4.96 16.54 -14.04
C THR A 78 5.65 16.25 -12.71
N GLY A 79 6.33 15.11 -12.57
CA GLY A 79 6.88 14.63 -11.31
C GLY A 79 5.82 14.23 -10.28
N ASN A 80 4.54 14.21 -10.66
CA ASN A 80 3.44 13.92 -9.75
C ASN A 80 2.36 13.07 -10.44
N VAL A 81 1.57 12.38 -9.62
CA VAL A 81 0.41 11.60 -10.06
C VAL A 81 -0.71 11.81 -9.07
N ALA A 82 -1.88 12.14 -9.60
CA ALA A 82 -3.15 12.10 -8.88
C ALA A 82 -3.90 10.82 -9.28
N TYR A 83 -4.29 10.02 -8.29
CA TYR A 83 -5.13 8.85 -8.49
C TYR A 83 -6.54 9.12 -7.96
N ASP A 84 -7.44 9.48 -8.87
CA ASP A 84 -8.83 9.77 -8.57
C ASP A 84 -9.71 8.53 -8.70
N PHE A 85 -10.56 8.30 -7.70
CA PHE A 85 -11.56 7.25 -7.74
C PHE A 85 -12.79 7.62 -6.91
N LYS A 86 -13.85 6.82 -7.03
CA LYS A 86 -15.04 6.92 -6.17
C LYS A 86 -15.07 5.76 -5.18
N LEU A 87 -14.99 6.07 -3.90
CA LEU A 87 -15.19 5.10 -2.84
C LEU A 87 -16.69 4.78 -2.74
N PHE A 88 -17.03 3.49 -2.84
CA PHE A 88 -18.42 3.00 -2.89
C PHE A 88 -19.29 3.72 -3.94
N ASP A 89 -18.69 4.06 -5.08
CA ASP A 89 -19.29 4.78 -6.21
C ASP A 89 -19.90 6.16 -5.88
N LYS A 90 -19.59 6.69 -4.69
CA LYS A 90 -20.23 7.90 -4.15
C LYS A 90 -19.25 8.96 -3.71
N ILE A 91 -18.25 8.58 -2.93
CA ILE A 91 -17.36 9.55 -2.29
C ILE A 91 -16.13 9.74 -3.18
N PRO A 92 -15.91 10.93 -3.77
CA PRO A 92 -14.70 11.19 -4.53
C PRO A 92 -13.48 11.13 -3.60
N VAL A 93 -12.43 10.43 -4.03
CA VAL A 93 -11.17 10.30 -3.31
C VAL A 93 -10.04 10.54 -4.29
N CYS A 94 -8.99 11.22 -3.83
CA CYS A 94 -7.77 11.42 -4.60
C CYS A 94 -6.55 11.06 -3.74
N TYR A 95 -5.61 10.31 -4.33
CA TYR A 95 -4.31 10.05 -3.75
C TYR A 95 -3.19 10.72 -4.56
N LYS A 96 -2.08 11.04 -3.87
CA LYS A 96 -0.79 11.40 -4.48
C LYS A 96 0.30 10.41 -4.11
N ILE A 97 1.38 10.42 -4.90
CA ILE A 97 2.64 9.76 -4.54
C ILE A 97 3.15 10.42 -3.24
N ARG A 98 3.63 9.60 -2.30
CA ARG A 98 4.15 10.08 -1.02
C ARG A 98 5.47 10.81 -1.22
N GLU A 99 5.70 11.82 -0.39
CA GLU A 99 6.98 12.52 -0.33
C GLU A 99 7.95 11.72 0.56
N GLY A 100 9.23 11.65 0.17
CA GLY A 100 10.20 10.75 0.82
C GLY A 100 10.42 11.01 2.32
N TRP A 101 10.25 12.25 2.79
CA TRP A 101 10.38 12.58 4.23
C TRP A 101 9.34 11.86 5.11
N VAL A 102 8.23 11.40 4.53
CA VAL A 102 7.22 10.63 5.26
C VAL A 102 7.76 9.27 5.65
N ASP A 103 8.59 8.66 4.80
CA ASP A 103 9.15 7.33 5.08
C ASP A 103 10.04 7.39 6.33
N ASP A 104 10.81 8.46 6.50
CA ASP A 104 11.60 8.72 7.71
C ASP A 104 10.72 8.81 8.97
N ILE A 105 9.62 9.57 8.90
CA ILE A 105 8.67 9.68 10.04
C ILE A 105 8.04 8.33 10.38
N ILE A 106 7.71 7.52 9.37
CA ILE A 106 7.13 6.20 9.57
C ILE A 106 8.13 5.30 10.30
N ILE A 107 9.41 5.33 9.90
CA ILE A 107 10.50 4.58 10.52
C ILE A 107 10.71 5.03 11.97
N ASP A 108 10.86 6.33 12.22
CA ASP A 108 11.06 6.87 13.57
C ASP A 108 9.94 6.43 14.53
N ARG A 109 8.70 6.47 14.05
CA ARG A 109 7.52 6.11 14.85
C ARG A 109 7.41 4.61 15.09
N ILE A 110 7.92 3.81 14.18
CA ILE A 110 8.08 2.37 14.37
C ILE A 110 9.12 2.10 15.46
N ASP A 111 10.26 2.78 15.40
CA ASP A 111 11.34 2.64 16.37
C ASP A 111 10.87 3.03 17.77
N GLU A 112 10.16 4.15 17.93
CA GLU A 112 9.53 4.54 19.20
C GLU A 112 8.58 3.46 19.76
N ILE A 113 7.74 2.87 18.91
CA ILE A 113 6.74 1.88 19.35
C ILE A 113 7.39 0.56 19.76
N THR A 114 8.49 0.20 19.11
CA THR A 114 9.24 -1.03 19.35
C THR A 114 10.26 -0.90 20.48
N ALA A 115 10.78 0.31 20.75
CA ALA A 115 11.74 0.60 21.81
C ALA A 115 11.23 0.21 23.21
N ASP A 116 9.94 0.47 23.51
CA ASP A 116 9.40 0.32 24.88
C ASP A 116 8.52 -0.92 25.12
N LYS A 117 8.06 -1.62 24.07
CA LYS A 117 6.89 -2.55 24.18
C LYS A 117 7.18 -4.03 23.93
N GLY A 118 8.44 -4.43 23.74
CA GLY A 118 8.75 -5.82 23.36
C GLY A 118 8.10 -6.22 22.03
N LYS A 119 7.76 -7.50 21.85
CA LYS A 119 7.20 -8.04 20.58
C LYS A 119 5.85 -7.39 20.24
N VAL A 120 5.85 -6.43 19.32
CA VAL A 120 4.64 -5.91 18.66
C VAL A 120 4.11 -6.99 17.71
N SER A 121 2.79 -7.24 17.69
CA SER A 121 2.24 -8.19 16.73
C SER A 121 2.38 -7.66 15.29
N ALA A 122 2.77 -8.53 14.36
CA ALA A 122 2.91 -8.18 12.95
C ALA A 122 1.65 -7.52 12.35
N LEU A 123 0.47 -7.93 12.83
CA LEU A 123 -0.80 -7.34 12.43
C LEU A 123 -0.95 -5.87 12.89
N ARG A 124 -0.58 -5.56 14.13
CA ARG A 124 -0.65 -4.20 14.65
C ARG A 124 0.34 -3.29 13.94
N TYR A 125 1.51 -3.84 13.61
CA TYR A 125 2.54 -3.18 12.83
C TYR A 125 2.07 -2.85 11.41
N SER A 126 1.54 -3.85 10.69
CA SER A 126 1.03 -3.68 9.32
C SER A 126 -0.11 -2.65 9.25
N ASN A 127 -1.05 -2.70 10.20
CA ASN A 127 -2.14 -1.73 10.25
C ASN A 127 -1.65 -0.30 10.49
N LEU A 128 -0.64 -0.14 11.34
CA LEU A 128 -0.07 1.18 11.63
C LEU A 128 0.58 1.79 10.38
N ILE A 129 1.40 1.02 9.67
CA ILE A 129 2.03 1.46 8.42
C ILE A 129 0.96 1.81 7.39
N ALA A 130 -0.07 0.97 7.23
CA ALA A 130 -1.14 1.22 6.28
C ALA A 130 -1.91 2.53 6.58
N GLU A 131 -2.17 2.83 7.86
CA GLU A 131 -2.78 4.09 8.28
C GLU A 131 -1.89 5.30 7.98
N MET A 132 -0.58 5.18 8.23
CA MET A 132 0.38 6.26 7.99
C MET A 132 0.58 6.52 6.49
N ASN A 133 0.72 5.47 5.69
CA ASN A 133 0.79 5.58 4.24
C ASN A 133 -0.46 6.26 3.67
N LEU A 134 -1.64 5.91 4.19
CA LEU A 134 -2.89 6.54 3.77
C LEU A 134 -2.94 8.02 4.17
N ALA A 135 -2.49 8.37 5.37
CA ALA A 135 -2.44 9.77 5.81
C ALA A 135 -1.52 10.65 4.96
N ALA A 136 -0.43 10.07 4.46
CA ALA A 136 0.52 10.76 3.60
C ALA A 136 0.06 10.87 2.14
N SER A 137 -0.62 9.85 1.63
CA SER A 137 -1.08 9.81 0.24
C SER A 137 -2.41 10.52 0.01
N ILE A 138 -3.27 10.65 1.01
CA ILE A 138 -4.61 11.21 0.80
C ILE A 138 -4.56 12.71 0.50
N VAL A 139 -5.21 13.10 -0.60
CA VAL A 139 -5.35 14.50 -1.04
C VAL A 139 -6.80 14.97 -0.94
N ARG A 140 -7.76 14.07 -1.16
CA ARG A 140 -9.19 14.40 -1.11
C ARG A 140 -10.01 13.24 -0.57
N PHE A 141 -11.02 13.55 0.24
CA PHE A 141 -12.10 12.63 0.61
C PHE A 141 -13.43 13.38 0.70
N GLY A 142 -14.33 13.12 -0.25
CA GLY A 142 -15.53 13.93 -0.40
C GLY A 142 -15.16 15.38 -0.73
N ASP A 143 -15.70 16.31 0.05
CA ASP A 143 -15.40 17.74 -0.07
C ASP A 143 -14.17 18.17 0.75
N ALA A 144 -13.63 17.27 1.59
CA ALA A 144 -12.44 17.55 2.39
C ALA A 144 -11.17 17.42 1.54
N GLN A 145 -10.28 18.40 1.68
CA GLN A 145 -8.96 18.44 1.05
C GLN A 145 -7.89 18.21 2.13
N PHE A 146 -6.84 17.49 1.74
CA PHE A 146 -5.73 17.09 2.57
C PHE A 146 -4.44 17.35 1.81
N ASN A 147 -3.39 17.73 2.51
CA ASN A 147 -2.05 17.79 1.94
C ASN A 147 -1.05 17.66 3.07
N ALA A 148 -0.31 16.55 3.11
CA ALA A 148 0.81 16.42 4.03
C ALA A 148 2.01 17.15 3.43
N THR A 149 2.31 18.33 3.95
CA THR A 149 3.47 19.18 3.58
C THR A 149 4.49 19.30 4.70
N ASP A 150 4.09 18.91 5.90
CA ASP A 150 4.87 18.95 7.14
C ASP A 150 4.32 17.90 8.12
N GLU A 151 5.01 17.72 9.24
CA GLU A 151 4.61 16.74 10.25
C GLU A 151 3.25 17.07 10.90
N GLU A 152 2.90 18.35 11.06
CA GLU A 152 1.63 18.75 11.67
C GLU A 152 0.45 18.36 10.79
N SER A 153 0.50 18.69 9.50
CA SER A 153 -0.48 18.32 8.49
C SER A 153 -0.58 16.81 8.33
N PHE A 154 0.55 16.09 8.33
CA PHE A 154 0.55 14.61 8.37
C PHE A 154 -0.18 14.07 9.60
N ASN A 155 0.12 14.58 10.79
CA ASN A 155 -0.54 14.15 12.03
C ASN A 155 -2.05 14.44 12.02
N ASN A 156 -2.48 15.55 11.40
CA ASN A 156 -3.89 15.88 11.24
C ASN A 156 -4.59 14.93 10.25
N ASN A 157 -3.94 14.60 9.13
CA ASN A 157 -4.43 13.58 8.20
C ASN A 157 -4.53 12.21 8.88
N LEU A 158 -3.56 11.84 9.72
CA LEU A 158 -3.56 10.58 10.45
C LEU A 158 -4.70 10.50 11.47
N LYS A 159 -4.99 11.60 12.18
CA LYS A 159 -6.18 11.69 13.06
C LYS A 159 -7.48 11.48 12.27
N PHE A 160 -7.58 12.06 11.08
CA PHE A 160 -8.71 11.85 10.19
C PHE A 160 -8.83 10.38 9.75
N VAL A 161 -7.74 9.78 9.24
CA VAL A 161 -7.72 8.37 8.82
C VAL A 161 -8.17 7.44 9.96
N ARG A 162 -7.73 7.72 11.20
CA ARG A 162 -8.10 6.94 12.37
C ARG A 162 -9.53 7.15 12.85
N SER A 163 -10.13 8.31 12.57
CA SER A 163 -11.51 8.61 12.93
C SER A 163 -12.53 7.99 11.95
N LEU A 164 -12.09 7.61 10.74
CA LEU A 164 -12.93 6.90 9.79
C LEU A 164 -13.46 5.58 10.35
N ALA A 165 -14.71 5.26 10.01
CA ALA A 165 -15.25 3.93 10.29
C ALA A 165 -14.41 2.86 9.56
N PHE A 166 -14.27 1.70 10.20
CA PHE A 166 -13.41 0.61 9.75
C PHE A 166 -13.60 0.23 8.28
N ILE A 167 -14.85 0.20 7.80
CA ILE A 167 -15.19 -0.15 6.41
C ILE A 167 -14.59 0.86 5.42
N TYR A 168 -14.68 2.17 5.71
CA TYR A 168 -14.08 3.19 4.86
C TYR A 168 -12.56 3.08 4.89
N ARG A 169 -11.98 2.98 6.09
CA ARG A 169 -10.52 2.91 6.26
C ARG A 169 -9.90 1.71 5.53
N ASN A 170 -10.46 0.52 5.71
CA ASN A 170 -9.93 -0.68 5.03
C ASN A 170 -10.02 -0.56 3.51
N ARG A 171 -11.16 -0.08 2.99
CA ARG A 171 -11.33 0.04 1.55
C ARG A 171 -10.41 1.10 0.94
N LEU A 172 -10.13 2.18 1.68
CA LEU A 172 -9.13 3.17 1.30
C LEU A 172 -7.72 2.57 1.27
N ILE A 173 -7.35 1.79 2.29
CA ILE A 173 -6.06 1.09 2.37
C ILE A 173 -5.90 0.09 1.20
N GLU A 174 -6.94 -0.69 0.88
CA GLU A 174 -6.94 -1.58 -0.29
C GLU A 174 -6.69 -0.81 -1.59
N LYS A 175 -7.40 0.32 -1.78
CA LYS A 175 -7.21 1.17 -2.96
C LYS A 175 -5.83 1.81 -3.02
N LEU A 176 -5.26 2.15 -1.86
CA LEU A 176 -3.90 2.67 -1.79
C LEU A 176 -2.88 1.60 -2.19
N ALA A 177 -3.09 0.35 -1.77
CA ALA A 177 -2.22 -0.76 -2.15
C ALA A 177 -2.28 -1.10 -3.65
N VAL A 178 -3.40 -0.79 -4.33
CA VAL A 178 -3.49 -0.84 -5.81
C VAL A 178 -2.67 0.30 -6.42
N PHE A 179 -2.83 1.52 -5.91
CA PHE A 179 -2.10 2.69 -6.40
C PHE A 179 -0.59 2.54 -6.24
N ASP A 180 -0.12 2.12 -5.07
CA ASP A 180 1.31 1.90 -4.78
C ASP A 180 1.93 0.91 -5.77
N ARG A 181 1.25 -0.23 -6.01
CA ARG A 181 1.72 -1.23 -6.98
C ARG A 181 1.72 -0.72 -8.41
N ALA A 182 0.73 0.08 -8.79
CA ALA A 182 0.67 0.69 -10.11
C ALA A 182 1.86 1.64 -10.32
N VAL A 183 2.18 2.46 -9.31
CA VAL A 183 3.39 3.31 -9.32
C VAL A 183 4.64 2.44 -9.44
N THR A 184 4.80 1.40 -8.61
CA THR A 184 5.96 0.49 -8.65
C THR A 184 6.19 -0.12 -10.02
N ILE A 185 5.15 -0.64 -10.68
CA ILE A 185 5.31 -1.23 -12.02
C ILE A 185 5.58 -0.14 -13.05
N ALA A 186 4.84 0.97 -13.02
CA ALA A 186 4.99 2.04 -14.00
C ALA A 186 6.40 2.66 -13.97
N THR A 187 7.03 2.74 -12.79
CA THR A 187 8.41 3.25 -12.65
C THR A 187 9.48 2.17 -12.75
N SER A 188 9.14 0.93 -13.12
CA SER A 188 10.11 -0.15 -13.27
C SER A 188 10.93 -0.01 -14.55
N ASP A 189 12.10 -0.65 -14.54
CA ASP A 189 12.98 -0.79 -15.71
C ASP A 189 12.25 -1.42 -16.91
N TRP A 190 11.37 -2.39 -16.65
CA TRP A 190 10.52 -2.99 -17.67
C TRP A 190 9.59 -1.95 -18.30
N ALA A 191 8.88 -1.16 -17.50
CA ALA A 191 7.94 -0.16 -18.01
C ALA A 191 8.65 0.92 -18.82
N LEU A 192 9.80 1.41 -18.34
CA LEU A 192 10.64 2.34 -19.10
C LEU A 192 11.01 1.75 -20.47
N ARG A 193 11.48 0.50 -20.52
CA ARG A 193 11.86 -0.14 -21.78
C ARG A 193 10.69 -0.38 -22.73
N ASN A 194 9.47 -0.58 -22.25
CA ASN A 194 8.33 -0.96 -23.09
C ASN A 194 7.43 0.23 -23.45
N PHE A 195 7.37 1.28 -22.62
CA PHE A 195 6.43 2.38 -22.81
C PHE A 195 7.06 3.66 -23.36
N THR A 196 8.37 3.87 -23.17
CA THR A 196 9.06 5.10 -23.63
C THR A 196 9.87 4.91 -24.91
N GLN A 197 9.83 3.74 -25.55
CA GLN A 197 10.47 3.57 -26.85
C GLN A 197 9.77 4.42 -27.92
N PRO A 198 10.52 5.09 -28.83
CA PRO A 198 9.92 5.76 -29.96
C PRO A 198 9.05 4.76 -30.73
N LEU A 199 7.85 5.18 -31.13
CA LEU A 199 7.05 4.43 -32.09
C LEU A 199 7.96 4.12 -33.27
N LYS A 200 8.27 2.82 -33.50
CA LYS A 200 8.91 2.41 -34.74
C LYS A 200 8.02 2.94 -35.84
N GLU A 201 8.53 3.89 -36.63
CA GLU A 201 7.90 4.28 -37.88
C GLU A 201 7.64 2.98 -38.64
N SER A 202 6.37 2.68 -38.84
CA SER A 202 5.94 1.65 -39.77
C SER A 202 6.50 2.07 -41.12
N SER A 203 7.65 1.51 -41.47
CA SER A 203 8.25 1.64 -42.79
C SER A 203 7.33 0.90 -43.76
N GLU A 204 6.39 1.62 -44.34
CA GLU A 204 5.80 1.28 -45.65
C GLU A 204 6.78 1.65 -46.77
#